data_AF-A0A3D4XUD7-F1
#
_entry.id   AF-A0A3D4XUD7-F1
#
_cell.length_a   1.000
_cell.length_b   1.000
_cell.length_c   1.000
_cell.angle_alpha   90.00
_cell.angle_beta   90.00
_cell.angle_gamma   90.00
#
_symmetry.space_group_name_H-M   'P 1'
#
loop_
_entity.id
_entity.type
_entity.pdbx_description
1 polymer ?
#
loop_
_entity_poly.entity_id
_entity_poly.type
_entity_poly.pdbx_seq_one_letter_code
_entity_poly.pdbx_strand_id
1 'polypeptide(L)' 'NMGVDMDWYQWLLVTLTAGVGGSLLSVGSAAGVALMGQSNHKYTFFSHLKWTPAIAAGYAGSIFVHYLING' A
#
# COMPACT_ATOMS: atom_id res chain seq x y z
N ASN A 1 24.84 -10.75 -0.08
CA ASN A 1 23.95 -10.27 0.99
C ASN A 1 23.76 -8.78 0.84
N MET A 2 22.54 -8.31 0.61
CA MET A 2 22.24 -6.87 0.62
C MET A 2 22.38 -6.38 2.07
N GLY A 3 23.61 -6.08 2.48
CA GLY A 3 23.94 -5.57 3.81
C GLY A 3 23.57 -4.10 3.90
N VAL A 4 22.30 -3.83 4.11
CA VAL A 4 21.83 -2.51 4.53
C VAL A 4 21.64 -2.61 6.04
N ASP A 5 22.53 -2.00 6.83
CA ASP A 5 22.32 -1.82 8.27
C ASP A 5 21.19 -0.80 8.45
N MET A 6 19.96 -1.31 8.54
CA MET A 6 18.77 -0.51 8.79
C MET A 6 18.38 -0.67 10.25
N ASP A 7 18.15 0.45 10.92
CA ASP A 7 17.53 0.43 12.23
C ASP A 7 16.12 -0.18 12.15
N TRP A 8 15.65 -0.80 13.23
CA TRP A 8 14.37 -1.52 13.27
C TRP A 8 13.21 -0.60 12.84
N TYR A 9 13.27 0.66 13.23
CA TYR A 9 12.33 1.69 12.81
C TYR A 9 12.26 1.84 11.28
N GLN A 10 13.40 1.89 10.60
CA GLN A 10 13.50 2.05 9.15
C GLN A 10 13.04 0.78 8.42
N TRP A 11 13.34 -0.40 8.97
CA TRP A 11 12.88 -1.66 8.41
C TRP A 11 11.35 -1.77 8.43
N LEU A 12 10.73 -1.41 9.54
CA LEU A 12 9.27 -1.36 9.67
C LEU A 12 8.66 -0.32 8.72
N LEU A 13 9.27 0.87 8.59
CA LEU A 13 8.80 1.90 7.68
C LEU A 13 8.88 1.42 6.21
N VAL A 14 9.97 0.78 5.81
CA VAL A 14 10.16 0.31 4.43
C VAL A 14 9.18 -0.82 4.10
N THR A 15 9.01 -1.78 4.99
CA THR A 15 8.06 -2.88 4.79
C THR A 15 6.61 -2.38 4.76
N LEU A 16 6.28 -1.40 5.60
CA LEU A 16 4.98 -0.73 5.60
C LEU A 16 4.73 0.02 4.28
N THR A 17 5.69 0.83 3.83
CA THR A 17 5.55 1.62 2.60
C THR A 17 5.54 0.74 1.35
N ALA A 18 6.34 -0.33 1.32
CA ALA A 18 6.30 -1.32 0.24
C ALA A 18 4.94 -2.05 0.19
N GLY A 19 4.41 -2.46 1.35
CA GLY A 19 3.12 -3.15 1.44
C GLY A 19 1.93 -2.26 1.06
N VAL A 20 1.81 -1.09 1.68
CA VAL A 20 0.70 -0.15 1.43
C VAL A 20 0.84 0.49 0.05
N GLY A 21 2.07 0.84 -0.37
CA GLY A 21 2.36 1.42 -1.68
C GLY A 21 1.99 0.49 -2.84
N GLY A 22 2.12 -0.82 -2.68
CA GLY A 22 1.66 -1.80 -3.68
C GLY A 22 0.15 -1.68 -3.98
N SER A 23 -0.65 -1.24 -3.01
CA SER A 23 -2.11 -1.07 -3.19
C SER A 23 -2.49 0.20 -3.98
N LEU A 24 -1.55 1.08 -4.32
CA LEU A 24 -1.84 2.27 -5.15
C LEU A 24 -2.26 1.90 -6.57
N LEU A 25 -1.81 0.75 -7.06
CA LEU A 25 -2.28 0.12 -8.28
C LEU A 25 -3.12 -1.08 -7.90
N SER A 26 -4.32 -1.23 -8.47
CA SER A 26 -5.23 -2.34 -8.13
C SER A 26 -4.58 -3.72 -8.33
N VAL A 27 -3.61 -3.80 -9.25
CA VAL A 27 -2.84 -5.00 -9.58
C VAL A 27 -1.71 -5.28 -8.57
N GLY A 28 -1.22 -4.27 -7.86
CA GLY A 28 -0.13 -4.42 -6.89
C GLY A 28 -0.56 -4.98 -5.53
N SER A 29 -1.83 -5.38 -5.37
CA SER A 29 -2.35 -6.04 -4.18
C SER A 29 -3.20 -7.26 -4.55
N ALA A 30 -2.93 -8.40 -3.91
CA ALA A 30 -3.66 -9.65 -4.14
C ALA A 30 -5.17 -9.50 -3.90
N ALA A 31 -5.57 -8.69 -2.90
CA ALA A 31 -6.97 -8.37 -2.64
C ALA A 31 -7.60 -7.59 -3.81
N GLY A 32 -6.87 -6.64 -4.39
CA GLY A 32 -7.34 -5.86 -5.55
C GLY A 32 -7.54 -6.72 -6.79
N VAL A 33 -6.60 -7.62 -7.07
CA VAL A 33 -6.69 -8.58 -8.20
C VAL A 33 -7.86 -9.55 -8.01
N ALA A 34 -8.04 -10.10 -6.81
CA ALA A 34 -9.16 -10.98 -6.51
C ALA A 34 -10.51 -10.28 -6.67
N LEU A 35 -10.63 -9.03 -6.18
CA LEU A 35 -11.85 -8.22 -6.32
C LEU A 35 -12.14 -7.90 -7.79
N MET A 36 -11.13 -7.50 -8.57
CA MET A 36 -11.30 -7.27 -10.01
C MET A 36 -11.77 -8.53 -10.74
N GLY A 37 -11.19 -9.69 -10.43
CA GLY A 37 -11.58 -10.97 -11.02
C GLY A 37 -12.98 -11.46 -10.65
N GLN A 38 -13.44 -11.19 -9.42
CA GLN A 38 -14.78 -11.59 -8.94
C GLN A 38 -15.88 -10.58 -9.29
N SER A 39 -15.55 -9.32 -9.59
CA SER A 39 -16.53 -8.23 -9.61
C SER A 39 -17.47 -8.16 -10.83
N ASN A 40 -17.51 -9.12 -11.75
CA ASN A 40 -18.36 -9.07 -12.96
C ASN A 40 -18.30 -7.68 -13.66
N HIS A 41 -17.09 -7.15 -13.88
CA HIS A 41 -16.80 -5.83 -14.47
C HIS A 41 -17.25 -4.59 -13.65
N LYS A 42 -17.76 -4.75 -12.43
CA LYS A 42 -18.11 -3.61 -11.56
C LYS A 42 -16.87 -2.92 -10.98
N TYR A 43 -15.78 -3.66 -10.78
CA TYR A 43 -14.52 -3.16 -10.25
C TYR A 43 -13.40 -3.37 -11.27
N THR A 44 -12.91 -2.28 -11.85
CA THR A 44 -11.86 -2.28 -12.88
C THR A 44 -10.66 -1.47 -12.41
N PHE A 45 -9.51 -1.66 -13.07
CA PHE A 45 -8.29 -0.90 -12.80
C PHE A 45 -8.52 0.62 -12.86
N PHE A 46 -9.28 1.11 -13.85
CA PHE A 46 -9.61 2.54 -13.96
C PHE A 46 -10.55 3.02 -12.84
N SER A 47 -11.51 2.19 -12.42
CA SER A 47 -12.35 2.51 -11.25
C SER A 47 -11.52 2.62 -9.97
N HIS A 48 -10.51 1.76 -9.81
CA HIS A 48 -9.57 1.83 -8.71
C HIS A 48 -8.69 3.10 -8.77
N LEU A 49 -8.23 3.49 -9.96
CA LEU A 49 -7.47 4.74 -10.16
C LEU A 49 -8.25 5.99 -9.73
N LYS A 50 -9.56 5.99 -9.90
CA LYS A 50 -10.42 7.08 -9.38
C LYS A 50 -10.32 7.22 -7.86
N TRP A 51 -10.06 6.13 -7.15
CA TRP A 51 -9.89 6.09 -5.70
C TRP A 51 -8.44 6.23 -5.24
N THR A 52 -7.48 6.34 -6.16
CA THR A 52 -6.07 6.57 -5.83
C THR A 52 -5.85 7.73 -4.84
N PRO A 53 -6.57 8.87 -4.88
CA PRO A 53 -6.41 9.91 -3.86
C PRO A 53 -6.74 9.44 -2.44
N ALA A 54 -7.79 8.62 -2.27
CA ALA A 54 -8.15 8.06 -0.97
C ALA A 54 -7.12 7.01 -0.49
N ILE A 55 -6.63 6.19 -1.41
CA ILE A 55 -5.59 5.18 -1.13
C ILE A 55 -4.27 5.86 -0.77
N ALA A 56 -3.92 6.93 -1.48
CA ALA A 56 -2.76 7.77 -1.19
C ALA A 56 -2.89 8.47 0.17
N ALA A 57 -4.10 8.91 0.54
CA ALA A 57 -4.37 9.41 1.89
C ALA A 57 -4.13 8.31 2.94
N GLY A 58 -4.56 7.08 2.68
CA GLY A 58 -4.27 5.92 3.53
C GLY A 58 -2.78 5.61 3.65
N TYR A 59 -2.02 5.77 2.55
CA TYR A 59 -0.55 5.63 2.53
C TYR A 59 0.14 6.71 3.37
N ALA A 60 -0.27 7.98 3.25
CA ALA A 60 0.25 9.04 4.10
C ALA A 60 -0.14 8.82 5.58
N GLY A 61 -1.37 8.35 5.83
CA GLY A 61 -1.86 8.01 7.15
C GLY A 61 -1.10 6.86 7.81
N SER A 62 -0.74 5.81 7.06
CA SER A 62 0.04 4.70 7.61
C SER A 62 1.44 5.14 8.03
N ILE A 63 2.09 6.00 7.24
CA ILE A 63 3.37 6.61 7.60
C ILE A 63 3.22 7.46 8.87
N PHE A 64 2.19 8.31 8.95
CA PHE A 64 1.96 9.15 10.12
C PHE A 64 1.73 8.33 11.40
N VAL A 65 0.91 7.28 11.33
CA VAL A 65 0.68 6.35 12.44
C VAL A 65 1.97 5.63 12.84
N HIS A 66 2.81 5.24 11.87
CA HIS A 66 4.11 4.64 12.14
C HIS A 66 5.02 5.56 12.95
N TYR A 67 5.07 6.85 12.59
CA TYR A 67 5.78 7.87 13.38
C TYR A 67 5.19 8.08 14.77
N LEU A 68 3.86 7.98 14.93
CA LEU A 68 3.22 8.15 16.25
C LEU A 68 3.47 6.98 17.21
N ILE A 69 3.56 5.75 16.69
CA ILE A 69 3.69 4.54 17.51
C ILE A 69 5.15 4.15 17.74
N ASN A 70 6.02 4.36 16.74
CA ASN A 70 7.41 3.91 16.76
C ASN A 70 8.42 5.06 16.81
N GLY A 71 7.96 6.31 16.84
CA GLY A 71 8.80 7.50 17.00
C GLY A 71 9.23 7.77 18.44
#